data_AF-A0A2M7PC56-F1
#
_entry.id   AF-A0A2M7PC56-F1
#
_cell.length_a   1.000
_cell.length_b   1.000
_cell.length_c   1.000
_cell.angle_alpha   90.00
_cell.angle_beta   90.00
_cell.angle_gamma   90.00
#
_symmetry.space_group_name_H-M   'P 1'
#
loop_
_entity.id
_entity.type
_entity.pdbx_description
1 polymer ?
#
loop_
_entity_poly.entity_id
_entity_poly.type
_entity_poly.pdbx_seq_one_letter_code
_entity_poly.pdbx_strand_id
1 'polypeptide(L)'
;MQAGRRLFGFDRNVTIAGLVSFCMDLSSEMIYPLVPLFLANTLGVNKSVIGLIEGLAESTASLLKVFSGWLSDRLGNRKWLMAAGYGISTLSRPIIALATGWHHVMGSRFMDRFGKGVRTAPRDAIIA
;
A
#
# COMPACT_ATOMS: atom_id res chain seq x y z
N MET A 1 -0.66 -12.35 -29.46
CA MET A 1 -1.64 -11.26 -29.29
C MET A 1 -2.89 -11.84 -28.64
N GLN A 2 -3.00 -11.77 -27.31
CA GLN A 2 -4.15 -12.35 -26.61
C GLN A 2 -5.36 -11.42 -26.77
N ALA A 3 -6.40 -11.91 -27.42
CA ALA A 3 -7.71 -11.26 -27.49
C ALA A 3 -8.33 -11.19 -26.09
N GLY A 4 -7.93 -10.19 -25.30
CA GLY A 4 -8.46 -9.95 -23.96
C GLY A 4 -9.89 -9.44 -24.04
N ARG A 5 -10.83 -10.11 -23.35
CA ARG A 5 -12.20 -9.63 -23.17
C ARG A 5 -12.18 -8.17 -22.72
N ARG A 6 -12.69 -7.25 -23.55
CA ARG A 6 -12.79 -5.83 -23.21
C ARG A 6 -13.91 -5.64 -22.21
N LEU A 7 -13.64 -4.89 -21.14
CA LEU A 7 -14.61 -4.48 -20.13
C LEU A 7 -14.61 -2.94 -20.13
N PHE A 8 -15.78 -2.32 -20.25
CA PHE A 8 -15.91 -0.85 -20.33
C PHE A 8 -15.03 -0.17 -21.41
N GLY A 9 -14.68 -0.90 -22.48
CA GLY A 9 -13.82 -0.38 -23.57
C GLY A 9 -12.31 -0.51 -23.34
N PHE A 10 -11.87 -0.94 -22.16
CA PHE A 10 -10.46 -1.15 -21.81
C PHE A 10 -10.09 -2.63 -21.68
N ASP A 11 -8.79 -2.93 -21.64
CA ASP A 11 -8.30 -4.26 -21.30
C ASP A 11 -8.78 -4.69 -19.90
N ARG A 12 -9.17 -5.96 -19.78
CA ARG A 12 -9.66 -6.53 -18.51
C ARG A 12 -8.69 -6.34 -17.35
N ASN A 13 -7.39 -6.43 -17.61
CA ASN A 13 -6.37 -6.23 -16.57
C ASN A 13 -6.36 -4.79 -16.05
N VAL A 14 -6.53 -3.81 -16.95
CA VAL A 14 -6.58 -2.38 -16.59
C VAL A 14 -7.82 -2.09 -15.76
N THR A 15 -8.99 -2.59 -16.18
CA THR A 15 -10.25 -2.38 -15.46
C THR A 15 -10.20 -2.99 -14.06
N ILE A 16 -9.72 -4.23 -13.92
CA ILE A 16 -9.63 -4.92 -12.63
C ILE A 16 -8.57 -4.25 -11.73
N ALA A 17 -7.37 -3.95 -12.26
CA ALA A 17 -6.32 -3.29 -11.48
C ALA A 17 -6.72 -1.87 -11.05
N GLY A 18 -7.48 -1.17 -11.89
CA GLY A 18 -8.10 0.12 -11.58
C GLY A 18 -9.07 0.01 -10.41
N LEU A 19 -10.02 -0.92 -10.48
CA LEU A 19 -11.01 -1.14 -9.42
C LEU A 19 -10.37 -1.55 -8.09
N VAL A 20 -9.40 -2.48 -8.13
CA VAL A 20 -8.68 -2.93 -6.92
C VAL A 20 -7.90 -1.77 -6.30
N SER A 21 -7.20 -0.96 -7.10
CA SER A 21 -6.50 0.21 -6.58
C SER A 21 -7.46 1.24 -6.01
N PHE A 22 -8.58 1.49 -6.69
CA PHE A 22 -9.59 2.43 -6.21
C PHE A 22 -10.08 2.06 -4.81
N CYS A 23 -10.50 0.81 -4.60
CA CYS A 23 -10.94 0.33 -3.29
C CYS A 23 -9.82 0.41 -2.24
N MET A 24 -8.59 0.08 -2.64
CA MET A 24 -7.44 0.15 -1.75
C MET A 24 -7.13 1.58 -1.33
N ASP A 25 -7.04 2.48 -2.28
CA ASP A 25 -6.66 3.88 -2.06
C ASP A 25 -7.76 4.62 -1.30
N LEU A 26 -9.04 4.39 -1.63
CA LEU A 26 -10.18 4.90 -0.86
C LEU A 26 -10.05 4.56 0.63
N SER A 27 -9.81 3.29 0.95
CA SER A 27 -9.68 2.89 2.35
C SER A 27 -8.40 3.39 3.01
N SER A 28 -7.29 3.56 2.27
CA SER A 28 -6.06 4.12 2.81
C SER A 28 -6.22 5.62 3.13
N GLU A 29 -6.90 6.38 2.27
CA GLU A 29 -7.18 7.80 2.49
C GLU A 29 -8.16 8.03 3.65
N MET A 30 -9.11 7.13 3.87
CA MET A 30 -10.00 7.19 5.05
C MET A 30 -9.22 7.06 6.38
N ILE A 31 -8.19 6.22 6.42
CA ILE A 31 -7.42 5.93 7.64
C ILE A 31 -6.31 6.97 7.85
N TYR A 32 -5.76 7.53 6.77
CA TYR A 32 -4.61 8.44 6.80
C TYR A 32 -4.72 9.60 7.83
N PRO A 33 -5.82 10.39 7.89
CA PRO A 33 -5.94 11.45 8.88
C PRO A 33 -6.24 10.93 10.29
N LEU A 34 -6.83 9.74 10.40
CA LEU A 34 -7.23 9.16 11.69
C LEU A 34 -6.03 8.65 12.50
N VAL A 35 -5.00 8.10 11.84
CA VAL A 35 -3.81 7.55 12.49
C VAL A 35 -3.07 8.58 13.37
N PRO A 36 -2.67 9.77 12.87
CA PRO A 36 -1.98 10.75 13.70
C PRO A 36 -2.90 11.31 14.81
N LEU A 37 -4.20 11.44 14.54
CA LEU A 37 -5.18 11.87 15.55
C LEU A 37 -5.34 10.82 16.67
N PHE A 38 -5.40 9.54 16.33
CA PHE A 38 -5.46 8.44 17.29
C PHE A 38 -4.18 8.37 18.16
N LEU A 39 -3.01 8.48 17.52
CA LEU A 39 -1.73 8.51 18.22
C LEU A 39 -1.64 9.69 19.20
N ALA A 40 -2.03 10.89 18.77
CA ALA A 40 -1.94 12.09 19.59
C ALA A 40 -3.00 12.14 20.69
N ASN A 41 -4.28 11.94 20.34
CA ASN A 41 -5.41 12.23 21.23
C ASN A 41 -5.79 11.04 22.11
N THR A 42 -5.63 9.81 21.61
CA THR A 42 -6.04 8.60 22.35
C THR A 42 -4.86 7.97 23.07
N LEU A 43 -3.72 7.82 22.39
CA LEU A 43 -2.52 7.19 22.95
C LEU A 43 -1.56 8.20 23.62
N GLY A 44 -1.83 9.50 23.52
CA GLY A 44 -1.00 10.55 24.15
C GLY A 44 0.43 10.64 23.61
N VAL A 45 0.66 10.17 22.38
CA VAL A 45 2.00 10.08 21.79
C VAL A 45 2.50 11.47 21.39
N ASN A 46 3.76 11.76 21.68
CA ASN A 46 4.39 13.01 21.30
C ASN A 46 4.44 13.18 19.77
N LYS A 47 4.16 14.38 19.27
CA LYS A 47 4.20 14.75 17.85
C LYS A 47 5.52 14.37 17.17
N SER A 48 6.66 14.45 17.86
CA SER A 48 7.95 14.04 17.31
C SER A 48 8.00 12.55 16.97
N VAL A 49 7.39 11.69 17.81
CA VAL A 49 7.32 10.24 17.57
C VAL A 49 6.36 9.94 16.42
N ILE A 50 5.24 10.65 16.33
CA ILE A 50 4.30 10.53 15.19
C ILE A 50 5.02 10.87 13.88
N GLY A 51 5.78 11.97 13.86
CA GLY A 51 6.59 12.36 12.70
C GLY A 51 7.63 11.30 12.32
N LEU A 52 8.26 10.67 13.31
CA LEU A 52 9.21 9.57 13.08
C LEU A 52 8.53 8.33 12.48
N ILE A 53 7.35 7.95 12.98
CA ILE A 53 6.57 6.82 12.45
C ILE A 53 6.20 7.08 10.99
N GLU A 54 5.60 8.23 10.70
CA GLU A 54 5.19 8.60 9.34
C GLU A 54 6.39 8.72 8.40
N GLY A 55 7.47 9.35 8.84
CA GLY A 55 8.70 9.49 8.06
C GLY A 55 9.35 8.16 7.71
N LEU A 56 9.49 7.25 8.69
CA LEU A 56 10.03 5.91 8.43
C LEU A 56 9.14 5.10 7.50
N ALA A 57 7.83 5.17 7.68
CA ALA A 57 6.89 4.43 6.87
C ALA A 57 6.91 4.93 5.40
N GLU A 58 6.86 6.25 5.17
CA GLU A 58 6.87 6.79 3.80
C GLU A 58 8.23 6.63 3.10
N SER A 59 9.34 6.75 3.85
CA SER A 59 10.68 6.47 3.33
C SER A 59 10.79 5.03 2.87
N THR A 60 10.26 4.09 3.67
CA THR A 60 10.24 2.66 3.32
C THR A 60 9.43 2.40 2.06
N ALA A 61 8.23 2.97 1.93
CA ALA A 61 7.44 2.85 0.70
C ALA A 61 8.19 3.37 -0.52
N SER A 62 8.83 4.54 -0.39
CA SER A 62 9.56 5.19 -1.48
C SER A 62 10.74 4.36 -1.96
N LEU A 63 11.55 3.84 -1.03
CA LEU A 63 12.67 2.95 -1.34
C LEU A 63 12.18 1.66 -2.00
N LEU A 64 11.18 1.01 -1.41
CA LEU A 64 10.63 -0.25 -1.95
C LEU A 64 9.98 -0.08 -3.32
N LYS A 65 9.44 1.10 -3.64
CA LYS A 65 8.92 1.38 -4.98
C LYS A 65 10.02 1.28 -6.04
N VAL A 66 11.21 1.81 -5.75
CA VAL A 66 12.37 1.73 -6.67
C VAL A 66 12.84 0.29 -6.80
N PHE A 67 13.03 -0.42 -5.67
CA PHE A 67 13.48 -1.81 -5.67
C PHE A 67 12.48 -2.75 -6.35
N SER A 68 11.18 -2.59 -6.08
CA SER A 68 10.14 -3.43 -6.68
C SER A 68 9.97 -3.19 -8.17
N GLY A 69 10.19 -1.96 -8.66
CA GLY A 69 10.23 -1.67 -10.10
C GLY A 69 11.33 -2.46 -10.79
N TRP A 70 12.57 -2.33 -10.29
CA TRP A 70 13.71 -3.09 -10.82
C TRP A 70 13.50 -4.61 -10.75
N LEU A 71 12.99 -5.11 -9.61
CA LEU A 71 12.73 -6.53 -9.40
C LEU A 71 11.63 -7.06 -10.34
N SER A 72 10.57 -6.26 -10.54
CA SER A 72 9.45 -6.58 -11.42
C SER A 72 9.91 -6.69 -12.88
N ASP A 73 10.76 -5.77 -13.33
CA ASP A 73 11.30 -5.81 -14.69
C ASP A 73 12.26 -6.99 -14.88
N ARG A 74 13.04 -7.34 -13.86
CA ARG A 74 13.97 -8.47 -13.93
C ARG A 74 13.29 -9.84 -13.86
N LEU A 75 12.22 -9.97 -13.08
CA LEU A 75 11.45 -11.22 -12.96
C LEU A 75 10.42 -11.41 -14.09
N GLY A 76 10.04 -10.34 -14.80
CA GLY A 76 9.00 -10.38 -15.83
C GLY A 76 7.59 -10.71 -15.31
N ASN A 77 7.41 -10.91 -14.01
CA ASN A 77 6.19 -11.45 -13.39
C ASN A 77 5.46 -10.39 -12.54
N ARG A 78 4.93 -9.38 -13.23
CA ARG A 78 4.33 -8.16 -12.66
C ARG A 78 3.09 -8.44 -11.80
N LYS A 79 2.26 -9.42 -12.20
CA LYS A 79 0.98 -9.73 -11.55
C LYS A 79 1.14 -10.29 -10.14
N TRP A 80 2.13 -11.16 -9.91
CA TRP A 80 2.37 -11.77 -8.60
C TRP A 80 2.86 -10.76 -7.58
N LEU A 81 3.82 -9.91 -7.96
CA LEU A 81 4.32 -8.84 -7.09
C LEU A 81 3.22 -7.85 -6.71
N MET A 82 2.37 -7.49 -7.67
CA MET A 82 1.20 -6.65 -7.40
C MET A 82 0.25 -7.31 -6.39
N ALA A 83 -0.10 -8.59 -6.58
CA ALA A 83 -0.99 -9.32 -5.67
C ALA A 83 -0.40 -9.45 -4.26
N ALA A 84 0.89 -9.78 -4.16
CA ALA A 84 1.60 -9.86 -2.88
C ALA A 84 1.59 -8.52 -2.14
N GLY A 85 1.89 -7.42 -2.83
CA GLY A 85 1.86 -6.08 -2.24
C GLY A 85 0.48 -5.66 -1.73
N TYR A 86 -0.59 -5.93 -2.51
CA TYR A 86 -1.97 -5.71 -2.03
C TYR A 86 -2.33 -6.58 -0.84
N GLY A 87 -1.90 -7.85 -0.83
CA GLY A 87 -2.11 -8.76 0.30
C GLY A 87 -1.48 -8.24 1.58
N ILE A 88 -0.21 -7.83 1.51
CA ILE A 88 0.53 -7.27 2.66
C ILE A 88 -0.16 -6.02 3.20
N SER A 89 -0.53 -5.06 2.33
CA SER A 89 -1.20 -3.85 2.79
C SER A 89 -2.58 -4.13 3.38
N THR A 90 -3.34 -5.09 2.83
CA THR A 90 -4.66 -5.45 3.36
C THR A 90 -4.56 -6.09 4.74
N LEU A 91 -3.57 -6.97 4.95
CA LEU A 91 -3.32 -7.62 6.24
C LEU A 91 -2.85 -6.65 7.33
N SER A 92 -2.36 -5.46 6.97
CA SER A 92 -1.99 -4.45 7.95
C SER A 92 -3.20 -3.83 8.65
N ARG A 93 -4.33 -3.71 7.97
CA ARG A 93 -5.48 -2.92 8.47
C ARG A 93 -6.12 -3.47 9.75
N PRO A 94 -6.32 -4.79 9.90
CA PRO A 94 -6.81 -5.36 11.17
C PRO A 94 -5.87 -5.08 12.35
N ILE A 95 -4.57 -4.89 12.12
CA ILE A 95 -3.60 -4.61 13.18
C ILE A 95 -3.83 -3.23 13.79
N ILE A 96 -4.16 -2.21 12.98
CA ILE A 96 -4.56 -0.88 13.48
C ILE A 96 -5.85 -0.98 14.32
N ALA A 97 -6.82 -1.78 13.88
CA ALA A 97 -8.08 -1.95 14.62
C ALA A 97 -7.89 -2.57 16.00
N LEU A 98 -6.86 -3.41 16.18
CA LEU A 98 -6.51 -4.06 17.44
C LEU A 98 -5.39 -3.32 18.21
N ALA A 99 -4.98 -2.14 17.76
CA ALA A 99 -3.81 -1.45 18.31
C ALA A 99 -4.09 -0.89 19.70
N THR A 100 -3.43 -1.45 20.72
CA THR A 100 -3.47 -0.97 22.11
C THR A 100 -2.33 0.00 22.44
N GLY A 101 -1.39 0.21 21.52
CA GLY A 101 -0.20 1.02 21.75
C GLY A 101 0.45 1.46 20.45
N TRP A 102 1.31 2.48 20.54
CA TRP A 102 1.91 3.13 19.36
C TRP A 102 2.84 2.22 18.57
N HIS A 103 3.44 1.20 19.21
CA HIS A 103 4.26 0.18 18.54
C HIS A 103 3.44 -0.65 17.54
N HIS A 104 2.20 -1.00 17.88
CA HIS A 104 1.30 -1.72 16.96
C HIS A 104 0.95 -0.86 15.75
N VAL A 105 0.69 0.43 15.97
CA VAL A 105 0.44 1.39 14.90
C VAL A 105 1.68 1.52 14.01
N MET A 106 2.87 1.66 14.59
CA MET A 106 4.13 1.72 13.83
C MET A 106 4.34 0.47 12.97
N GLY A 107 4.19 -0.72 13.54
CA GLY A 107 4.34 -1.98 12.82
C GLY A 107 3.31 -2.12 11.69
N SER A 108 2.06 -1.76 11.96
CA SER A 108 1.02 -1.76 10.93
C SER A 108 1.29 -0.75 9.82
N ARG A 109 1.75 0.47 10.15
CA ARG A 109 2.08 1.49 9.15
C ARG A 109 3.24 1.05 8.28
N PHE A 110 4.26 0.45 8.89
CA PHE A 110 5.38 -0.11 8.16
C PHE A 110 4.92 -1.21 7.20
N MET A 111 4.06 -2.12 7.64
CA MET A 111 3.54 -3.19 6.79
C MET A 111 2.66 -2.66 5.65
N ASP A 112 1.79 -1.68 5.92
CA ASP A 112 0.97 -1.02 4.89
C ASP A 112 1.84 -0.37 3.81
N ARG A 113 2.86 0.39 4.23
CA ARG A 113 3.80 1.08 3.35
C ARG A 113 4.72 0.14 2.61
N PHE A 114 5.10 -0.98 3.21
CA PHE A 114 5.83 -2.05 2.55
C PHE A 114 5.01 -2.60 1.38
N GLY A 115 3.76 -2.98 1.62
CA GLY A 115 2.86 -3.48 0.57
C GLY A 115 2.60 -2.44 -0.53
N LYS A 116 2.45 -1.16 -0.15
CA LYS A 116 2.31 -0.05 -1.12
C LYS A 116 3.56 0.09 -2.00
N GLY A 117 4.75 0.04 -1.41
CA GLY A 117 6.02 0.08 -2.13
C GLY A 117 6.13 -1.05 -3.16
N VAL A 118 5.74 -2.27 -2.77
CA VAL A 118 5.83 -3.46 -3.65
C VAL A 118 4.77 -3.47 -4.76
N ARG A 119 3.54 -2.98 -4.52
CA ARG A 119 2.45 -3.05 -5.51
C ARG A 119 2.48 -1.93 -6.56
N THR A 120 3.05 -0.77 -6.24
CA THR A 120 2.86 0.45 -7.06
C THR A 120 3.57 0.35 -8.41
N ALA A 121 4.88 0.07 -8.43
CA ALA A 121 5.63 0.01 -9.70
C ALA A 121 5.15 -1.13 -10.64
N PRO A 122 4.86 -2.36 -10.16
CA PRO A 122 4.32 -3.42 -11.02
C PRO A 122 2.92 -3.09 -11.57
N ARG A 123 2.07 -2.42 -10.78
CA ARG A 123 0.74 -1.98 -11.24
C ARG A 123 0.87 -0.97 -12.37
N ASP A 124 1.69 0.07 -12.18
CA ASP A 124 1.87 1.12 -13.17
C ASP A 124 2.40 0.52 -14.49
N ALA A 125 3.32 -0.46 -14.40
CA ALA A 125 3.85 -1.18 -15.55
C ALA A 125 2.88 -2.18 -16.23
N ILE A 126 1.75 -2.54 -15.60
CA ILE A 126 0.68 -3.35 -16.23
C ILE A 126 -0.33 -2.44 -16.95
N ILE A 127 -0.46 -1.19 -16.50
CA ILE A 127 -1.39 -0.21 -17.06
C ILE A 127 -0.78 0.53 -18.24
N ALA A 128 0.53 0.80 -18.20
CA ALA A 128 1.31 1.38 -19.30
C ALA A 128 1.39 0.44 -20.52
#